data_AF-F5ZDC1-F1
#
_entry.id   AF-F5ZDC1-F1
#
_cell.length_a   1.000
_cell.length_b   1.000
_cell.length_c   1.000
_cell.angle_alpha   90.00
_cell.angle_beta   90.00
_cell.angle_gamma   90.00
#
_symmetry.space_group_name_H-M   'P 1'
#
loop_
_entity.id
_entity.type
_entity.pdbx_description
1 polymer ?
#
loop_
_entity_poly.entity_id
_entity_poly.type
_entity_poly.pdbx_seq_one_letter_code
_entity_poly.pdbx_strand_id
1 'polypeptide(L)'
;MTAHVLMLSSSRQGDEAYLEHARSLILAHLGGIRDLLFIPYAAVTQSYDNYVSAVATALPECNVTGIHTFDHPVKVINNAKANNQAIVVGGGNTFHLMHTIYQQNLLEPLQHAIAEGTPYIGWSAGSNICGQSIRTTNDMPIVEPESFNALNVVPFQLNPHYSDYHPPGHNGETRDQRLAEFTVLNPTTPVVAIREGTALSLSKQQLTLVGEKGGFIFLGNEKRPIAPNENLTELLNSSL
;
A
#
# COMPACT_ATOMS: atom_id res chain seq x y z
N MET A 1 -6.62 17.74 0.28
CA MET A 1 -6.21 16.65 1.19
C MET A 1 -4.88 16.98 1.84
N THR A 2 -4.73 16.70 3.14
CA THR A 2 -3.45 16.78 3.88
C THR A 2 -2.78 15.41 4.02
N ALA A 3 -3.15 14.47 3.14
CA ALA A 3 -2.70 13.08 3.19
C ALA A 3 -1.17 13.01 3.22
N HIS A 4 -0.67 12.16 4.14
CA HIS A 4 0.74 11.88 4.33
C HIS A 4 0.95 10.37 4.34
N VAL A 5 1.21 9.80 3.15
CA VAL A 5 1.10 8.37 2.89
C VAL A 5 2.38 7.86 2.23
N LEU A 6 2.94 6.77 2.77
CA LEU A 6 4.05 6.03 2.17
C LEU A 6 3.54 4.66 1.70
N MET A 7 3.65 4.39 0.41
CA MET A 7 3.18 3.16 -0.24
C MET A 7 4.38 2.36 -0.75
N LEU A 8 4.95 1.50 0.10
CA LEU A 8 6.08 0.63 -0.24
C LEU A 8 5.62 -0.51 -1.16
N SER A 9 6.39 -0.83 -2.20
CA SER A 9 6.06 -1.93 -3.10
C SER A 9 6.09 -3.27 -2.36
N SER A 10 7.10 -3.48 -1.52
CA SER A 10 7.34 -4.75 -0.82
C SER A 10 7.93 -4.52 0.56
N SER A 11 7.86 -5.52 1.43
CA SER A 11 8.55 -5.50 2.73
C SER A 11 9.99 -5.98 2.65
N ARG A 12 10.41 -6.54 1.51
CA ARG A 12 11.77 -7.03 1.26
C ARG A 12 12.17 -6.76 -0.19
N GLN A 13 13.46 -6.61 -0.44
CA GLN A 13 14.07 -6.53 -1.76
C GLN A 13 15.26 -7.50 -1.86
N GLY A 14 15.16 -8.52 -2.71
CA GLY A 14 16.20 -9.54 -2.80
C GLY A 14 16.31 -10.36 -1.51
N ASP A 15 17.53 -10.59 -1.02
CA ASP A 15 17.81 -11.45 0.13
C ASP A 15 17.96 -10.67 1.47
N GLU A 16 17.53 -9.41 1.50
CA GLU A 16 17.64 -8.57 2.69
C GLU A 16 16.74 -9.02 3.85
N ALA A 17 17.02 -8.47 5.03
CA ALA A 17 16.14 -8.63 6.19
C ALA A 17 14.80 -7.90 5.99
N TYR A 18 13.81 -8.30 6.80
CA TYR A 18 12.48 -7.69 6.76
C TYR A 18 12.52 -6.18 7.03
N LEU A 19 11.96 -5.39 6.10
CA LEU A 19 11.91 -3.92 6.07
C LEU A 19 13.27 -3.21 6.00
N GLU A 20 14.36 -3.91 5.66
CA GLU A 20 15.70 -3.34 5.67
C GLU A 20 15.85 -2.14 4.74
N HIS A 21 15.57 -2.27 3.43
CA HIS A 21 15.59 -1.11 2.51
C HIS A 21 14.60 0.00 2.91
N ALA A 22 13.45 -0.39 3.45
CA ALA A 22 12.32 0.51 3.70
C ALA A 22 12.53 1.32 4.97
N ARG A 23 13.40 0.87 5.89
CA ARG A 23 13.55 1.44 7.23
C ARG A 23 13.87 2.93 7.21
N SER A 24 14.79 3.37 6.34
CA SER A 24 15.14 4.79 6.22
C SER A 24 13.97 5.63 5.72
N LEU A 25 13.21 5.13 4.73
CA LEU A 25 12.01 5.78 4.20
C LEU A 25 10.91 5.87 5.25
N ILE A 26 10.68 4.79 6.01
CA ILE A 26 9.71 4.72 7.10
C ILE A 26 10.04 5.75 8.18
N LEU A 27 11.27 5.77 8.68
CA LEU A 27 11.66 6.70 9.75
C LEU A 27 11.63 8.16 9.29
N ALA A 28 12.02 8.43 8.04
CA ALA A 28 11.90 9.76 7.45
C ALA A 28 10.44 10.22 7.34
N HIS A 29 9.54 9.32 6.93
CA HIS A 29 8.10 9.58 6.84
C HIS A 29 7.46 9.82 8.21
N LEU A 30 7.85 9.04 9.21
CA LEU A 30 7.34 9.19 10.58
C LEU A 30 7.81 10.48 11.26
N GLY A 31 8.96 11.03 10.87
CA GLY A 31 9.57 12.18 11.53
C GLY A 31 9.84 11.89 13.01
N GLY A 32 9.09 12.53 13.91
CA GLY A 32 9.17 12.33 15.36
C GLY A 32 8.24 11.24 15.92
N ILE A 33 7.29 10.73 15.13
CA ILE A 33 6.31 9.73 15.60
C ILE A 33 7.01 8.38 15.80
N ARG A 34 6.74 7.73 16.93
CA ARG A 34 7.27 6.39 17.24
C ARG A 34 6.20 5.38 17.62
N ASP A 35 4.96 5.81 17.85
CA ASP A 35 3.85 4.91 18.14
C ASP A 35 3.14 4.52 16.83
N LEU A 36 3.12 3.22 16.54
CA LEU A 36 2.54 2.65 15.32
C LEU A 36 1.31 1.82 15.68
N LEU A 37 0.15 2.22 15.14
CA LEU A 37 -1.06 1.41 15.13
C LEU A 37 -1.02 0.48 13.92
N PHE A 38 -0.66 -0.78 14.15
CA PHE A 38 -0.44 -1.75 13.09
C PHE A 38 -1.71 -2.53 12.76
N ILE A 39 -2.02 -2.65 11.46
CA ILE A 39 -3.14 -3.41 10.91
C ILE A 39 -2.60 -4.69 10.27
N PRO A 40 -2.73 -5.85 10.94
CA PRO A 40 -2.11 -7.10 10.52
C PRO A 40 -3.02 -7.97 9.63
N TYR A 41 -4.21 -7.49 9.27
CA TYR A 41 -5.28 -8.31 8.68
C TYR A 41 -4.98 -8.89 7.29
N ALA A 42 -3.87 -8.52 6.66
CA ALA A 42 -3.40 -9.20 5.45
C ALA A 42 -2.76 -10.57 5.74
N ALA A 43 -2.30 -10.82 6.98
CA ALA A 43 -1.68 -12.08 7.36
C ALA A 43 -2.69 -13.23 7.37
N VAL A 44 -2.31 -14.36 6.75
CA VAL A 44 -3.15 -15.58 6.67
C VAL A 44 -2.46 -16.76 7.36
N THR A 45 -1.16 -16.95 7.13
CA THR A 45 -0.40 -18.13 7.59
C THR A 45 0.34 -17.93 8.91
N GLN A 46 0.37 -16.71 9.44
CA GLN A 46 0.96 -16.36 10.72
C GLN A 46 -0.06 -15.65 11.61
N SER A 47 0.10 -15.74 12.93
CA SER A 47 -0.73 -14.97 13.85
C SER A 47 -0.44 -13.47 13.71
N TYR A 48 -1.45 -12.66 14.03
CA TYR A 48 -1.32 -11.21 14.07
C TYR A 48 -0.30 -10.75 15.12
N ASP A 49 -0.21 -11.43 16.26
CA ASP A 49 0.79 -11.15 17.30
C ASP A 49 2.22 -11.38 16.79
N ASN A 50 2.47 -12.50 16.12
CA ASN A 50 3.77 -12.76 15.49
C ASN A 50 4.08 -11.70 14.44
N TYR A 51 3.06 -11.19 13.75
CA TYR A 51 3.27 -10.13 12.77
C TYR A 51 3.67 -8.81 13.44
N VAL A 52 2.97 -8.40 14.50
CA VAL A 52 3.34 -7.24 15.31
C VAL A 52 4.77 -7.37 15.82
N SER A 53 5.16 -8.53 16.37
CA SER A 53 6.53 -8.76 16.88
C SER A 53 7.59 -8.65 15.79
N ALA A 54 7.32 -9.14 14.58
CA ALA A 54 8.25 -9.03 13.45
C ALA A 54 8.45 -7.57 13.02
N VAL A 55 7.38 -6.77 12.97
CA VAL A 55 7.47 -5.33 12.67
C VAL A 55 8.24 -4.58 13.78
N ALA A 56 7.96 -4.88 15.05
CA ALA A 56 8.67 -4.28 16.18
C ALA A 56 10.16 -4.62 16.18
N THR A 57 10.53 -5.83 15.76
CA THR A 57 11.94 -6.24 15.63
C THR A 57 12.65 -5.49 14.51
N ALA A 58 11.97 -5.26 13.38
CA ALA A 58 12.54 -4.52 12.24
C ALA A 58 12.62 -3.00 12.48
N LEU A 59 11.73 -2.46 13.32
CA LEU A 59 11.66 -1.04 13.67
C LEU A 59 11.83 -0.86 15.20
N PRO A 60 13.01 -1.15 15.77
CA PRO A 60 13.22 -1.16 17.22
C PRO A 60 13.04 0.22 17.88
N GLU A 61 13.06 1.30 17.11
CA GLU A 61 12.76 2.65 17.62
C GLU A 61 11.28 2.91 17.83
N CYS A 62 10.40 2.06 17.30
CA CYS A 62 8.97 2.26 17.28
C CYS A 62 8.23 1.32 18.24
N ASN A 63 7.20 1.83 18.90
CA ASN A 63 6.25 1.04 19.67
C ASN A 63 5.15 0.55 18.72
N VAL A 64 5.10 -0.76 18.47
CA VAL A 64 4.12 -1.34 17.55
C VAL A 64 2.97 -1.96 18.33
N THR A 65 1.76 -1.45 18.13
CA THR A 65 0.54 -2.02 18.73
C THR A 65 -0.38 -2.52 17.64
N GLY A 66 -0.72 -3.80 17.66
CA GLY A 66 -1.68 -4.39 16.71
C GLY A 66 -3.11 -3.95 17.00
N ILE A 67 -3.82 -3.45 15.99
CA ILE A 67 -5.22 -3.01 16.12
C ILE A 67 -6.16 -4.18 16.48
N HIS A 68 -5.75 -5.42 16.20
CA HIS A 68 -6.52 -6.63 16.51
C HIS A 68 -6.64 -6.92 18.00
N THR A 69 -5.89 -6.23 18.86
CA THR A 69 -5.97 -6.38 20.32
C THR A 69 -7.04 -5.48 20.96
N PHE A 70 -7.70 -4.63 20.19
CA PHE A 70 -8.71 -3.69 20.69
C PHE A 70 -10.13 -4.15 20.37
N ASP A 71 -11.03 -4.02 21.35
CA ASP A 71 -12.47 -4.31 21.18
C ASP A 71 -13.20 -3.32 20.26
N HIS A 72 -12.63 -2.12 20.08
CA HIS A 72 -13.25 -1.02 19.35
C HIS A 72 -12.27 -0.40 18.33
N PRO A 73 -11.88 -1.14 17.29
CA PRO A 73 -10.85 -0.72 16.33
C PRO A 73 -11.17 0.61 15.63
N VAL A 74 -12.45 0.86 15.32
CA VAL A 74 -12.93 2.16 14.77
C VAL A 74 -12.55 3.34 15.67
N LYS A 75 -12.76 3.21 16.99
CA LYS A 75 -12.42 4.28 17.95
C LYS A 75 -10.91 4.50 18.01
N VAL A 76 -10.11 3.44 17.87
CA VAL A 76 -8.65 3.52 17.93
C VAL A 76 -8.12 4.26 16.70
N ILE A 77 -8.64 3.95 15.50
CA ILE A 77 -8.28 4.66 14.26
C ILE A 77 -8.63 6.15 14.36
N ASN A 78 -9.86 6.47 14.78
CA ASN A 78 -10.31 7.86 14.90
C ASN A 78 -9.49 8.69 15.91
N ASN A 79 -8.87 8.05 16.91
CA ASN A 79 -8.02 8.72 17.88
C ASN A 79 -6.52 8.69 17.51
N ALA A 80 -6.11 8.02 16.44
CA ALA A 80 -4.70 7.83 16.09
C ALA A 80 -3.94 9.17 16.01
N LYS A 81 -4.51 10.18 15.35
CA LYS A 81 -3.93 11.53 15.26
C LYS A 81 -3.77 12.21 16.62
N ALA A 82 -4.82 12.17 17.45
CA ALA A 82 -4.80 12.76 18.79
C ALA A 82 -3.77 12.09 19.70
N ASN A 83 -3.55 10.79 19.50
CA ASN A 83 -2.56 9.99 20.22
C ASN A 83 -1.15 10.09 19.61
N ASN A 84 -0.94 10.92 18.60
CA ASN A 84 0.34 11.06 17.88
C ASN A 84 0.85 9.70 17.32
N GLN A 85 -0.06 8.89 16.79
CA GLN A 85 0.22 7.59 16.20
C GLN A 85 0.21 7.65 14.67
N ALA A 86 1.04 6.82 14.05
CA ALA A 86 0.93 6.51 12.62
C ALA A 86 0.15 5.21 12.41
N ILE A 87 -0.64 5.14 11.34
CA ILE A 87 -1.33 3.93 10.92
C ILE A 87 -0.41 3.15 9.97
N VAL A 88 -0.18 1.88 10.27
CA VAL A 88 0.70 1.03 9.48
C VAL A 88 -0.04 -0.22 9.04
N VAL A 89 -0.06 -0.54 7.75
CA VAL A 89 -0.80 -1.68 7.21
C VAL A 89 0.16 -2.69 6.59
N GLY A 90 0.07 -3.93 7.09
CA GLY A 90 0.91 -5.03 6.66
C GLY A 90 0.63 -5.56 5.26
N GLY A 91 1.56 -6.36 4.76
CA GLY A 91 1.45 -7.16 3.55
C GLY A 91 0.91 -8.55 3.84
N GLY A 92 0.56 -9.30 2.79
CA GLY A 92 -0.10 -10.59 2.88
C GLY A 92 -1.14 -10.70 1.76
N ASN A 93 -2.30 -11.27 2.03
CA ASN A 93 -3.36 -11.36 1.04
C ASN A 93 -4.29 -10.13 1.09
N THR A 94 -4.35 -9.40 -0.02
CA THR A 94 -5.14 -8.17 -0.18
C THR A 94 -6.65 -8.41 -0.07
N PHE A 95 -7.16 -9.54 -0.58
CA PHE A 95 -8.58 -9.87 -0.49
C PHE A 95 -8.99 -10.14 0.96
N HIS A 96 -8.16 -10.87 1.72
CA HIS A 96 -8.38 -11.09 3.15
C HIS A 96 -8.29 -9.79 3.97
N LEU A 97 -7.33 -8.91 3.64
CA LEU A 97 -7.23 -7.58 4.23
C LEU A 97 -8.53 -6.79 4.02
N MET A 98 -8.99 -6.67 2.78
CA MET A 98 -10.22 -5.92 2.47
C MET A 98 -11.46 -6.56 3.10
N HIS A 99 -11.58 -7.89 3.08
CA HIS A 99 -12.69 -8.60 3.72
C HIS A 99 -12.77 -8.25 5.21
N THR A 100 -11.63 -8.24 5.90
CA THR A 100 -11.57 -7.90 7.33
C THR A 100 -11.83 -6.42 7.60
N ILE A 101 -11.31 -5.52 6.75
CA ILE A 101 -11.60 -4.08 6.81
C ILE A 101 -13.10 -3.81 6.70
N TYR A 102 -13.80 -4.48 5.78
CA TYR A 102 -15.25 -4.37 5.63
C TYR A 102 -15.99 -4.93 6.85
N GLN A 103 -15.68 -6.16 7.26
CA GLN A 103 -16.33 -6.79 8.43
C GLN A 103 -16.22 -5.96 9.71
N GLN A 104 -15.10 -5.26 9.89
CA GLN A 104 -14.86 -4.42 11.07
C GLN A 104 -15.24 -2.95 10.88
N ASN A 105 -15.85 -2.58 9.74
CA ASN A 105 -16.25 -1.21 9.40
C ASN A 105 -15.09 -0.20 9.48
N LEU A 106 -13.90 -0.59 9.00
CA LEU A 106 -12.68 0.23 9.12
C LEU A 106 -12.40 1.10 7.89
N LEU A 107 -13.12 0.87 6.77
CA LEU A 107 -12.85 1.59 5.52
C LEU A 107 -12.99 3.11 5.67
N GLU A 108 -14.16 3.59 6.11
CA GLU A 108 -14.41 5.03 6.30
C GLU A 108 -13.53 5.65 7.41
N PRO A 109 -13.33 5.02 8.59
CA PRO A 109 -12.39 5.51 9.59
C PRO A 109 -10.96 5.70 9.05
N LEU A 110 -10.46 4.75 8.25
CA LEU A 110 -9.14 4.86 7.64
C LEU A 110 -9.07 6.02 6.66
N GLN A 111 -10.07 6.14 5.78
CA GLN A 111 -10.16 7.25 4.83
C GLN A 111 -10.16 8.61 5.53
N HIS A 112 -10.97 8.74 6.58
CA HIS A 112 -11.05 9.97 7.36
C HIS A 112 -9.71 10.29 8.05
N ALA A 113 -9.13 9.32 8.77
CA ALA A 113 -7.85 9.52 9.46
C ALA A 113 -6.73 9.96 8.51
N ILE A 114 -6.64 9.34 7.33
CA ILE A 114 -5.66 9.70 6.29
C ILE A 114 -5.95 11.09 5.72
N ALA A 115 -7.21 11.40 5.42
CA ALA A 115 -7.62 12.70 4.88
C ALA A 115 -7.30 13.85 5.84
N GLU A 116 -7.39 13.61 7.15
CA GLU A 116 -7.01 14.55 8.21
C GLU A 116 -5.49 14.65 8.44
N GLY A 117 -4.68 13.85 7.73
CA GLY A 117 -3.23 13.89 7.81
C GLY A 117 -2.61 13.00 8.87
N THR A 118 -3.33 11.99 9.38
CA THR A 118 -2.69 10.89 10.14
C THR A 118 -1.70 10.18 9.22
N PRO A 119 -0.42 10.04 9.61
CA PRO A 119 0.55 9.37 8.74
C PRO A 119 0.14 7.93 8.50
N TYR A 120 0.19 7.53 7.23
CA TYR A 120 -0.08 6.16 6.79
C TYR A 120 1.16 5.57 6.17
N ILE A 121 1.45 4.31 6.49
CA ILE A 121 2.46 3.50 5.83
C ILE A 121 1.84 2.16 5.44
N GLY A 122 1.95 1.78 4.18
CA GLY A 122 1.59 0.46 3.69
C GLY A 122 2.77 -0.18 2.98
N TRP A 123 2.80 -1.52 2.98
CA TRP A 123 3.64 -2.27 2.05
C TRP A 123 2.83 -3.40 1.39
N SER A 124 3.13 -3.70 0.13
CA SER A 124 2.45 -4.77 -0.62
C SER A 124 0.92 -4.57 -0.60
N ALA A 125 0.14 -5.48 -0.01
CA ALA A 125 -1.31 -5.35 0.19
C ALA A 125 -1.70 -4.01 0.84
N GLY A 126 -0.99 -3.57 1.89
CA GLY A 126 -1.23 -2.28 2.55
C GLY A 126 -1.01 -1.07 1.64
N SER A 127 -0.16 -1.18 0.61
CA SER A 127 -0.01 -0.16 -0.42
C SER A 127 -1.09 -0.26 -1.49
N ASN A 128 -1.42 -1.49 -1.91
CA ASN A 128 -2.43 -1.73 -2.94
C ASN A 128 -3.77 -1.08 -2.58
N ILE A 129 -4.19 -1.20 -1.31
CA ILE A 129 -5.46 -0.63 -0.84
C ILE A 129 -5.49 0.91 -0.81
N CYS A 130 -4.37 1.61 -1.02
CA CYS A 130 -4.38 3.07 -1.15
C CYS A 130 -4.99 3.54 -2.48
N GLY A 131 -5.02 2.69 -3.51
CA GLY A 131 -5.66 2.99 -4.79
C GLY A 131 -7.18 3.04 -4.72
N GLN A 132 -7.82 3.27 -5.87
CA GLN A 132 -9.28 3.26 -5.99
C GLN A 132 -9.91 1.90 -5.65
N SER A 133 -9.23 0.81 -5.99
CA SER A 133 -9.71 -0.56 -5.74
C SER A 133 -8.54 -1.55 -5.62
N ILE A 134 -8.85 -2.82 -5.33
CA ILE A 134 -7.85 -3.89 -5.30
C ILE A 134 -7.73 -4.65 -6.63
N ARG A 135 -8.33 -4.16 -7.72
CA ARG A 135 -8.39 -4.84 -9.03
C ARG A 135 -7.02 -5.06 -9.69
N THR A 136 -5.98 -4.40 -9.19
CA THR A 136 -4.58 -4.56 -9.66
C THR A 136 -3.68 -5.25 -8.63
N THR A 137 -4.25 -5.92 -7.63
CA THR A 137 -3.45 -6.81 -6.76
C THR A 137 -2.96 -8.02 -7.55
N ASN A 138 -1.85 -8.61 -7.10
CA ASN A 138 -1.30 -9.86 -7.65
C ASN A 138 -1.80 -11.09 -6.91
N ASP A 139 -2.55 -10.88 -5.84
CA ASP A 139 -2.97 -11.93 -4.94
C ASP A 139 -4.07 -12.79 -5.54
N MET A 140 -4.10 -14.05 -5.11
CA MET A 140 -5.22 -14.94 -5.39
C MET A 140 -6.44 -14.51 -4.56
N PRO A 141 -7.66 -14.48 -5.13
CA PRO A 141 -8.90 -14.16 -4.42
C PRO A 141 -9.35 -15.33 -3.52
N ILE A 142 -8.66 -15.52 -2.40
CA ILE A 142 -8.92 -16.64 -1.47
C ILE A 142 -10.19 -16.44 -0.62
N VAL A 143 -10.71 -15.22 -0.58
CA VAL A 143 -11.95 -14.83 0.09
C VAL A 143 -12.57 -13.67 -0.68
N GLU A 144 -13.90 -13.58 -0.68
CA GLU A 144 -14.63 -12.47 -1.31
C GLU A 144 -14.84 -11.34 -0.28
N PRO A 145 -14.25 -10.14 -0.49
CA PRO A 145 -14.63 -8.96 0.27
C PRO A 145 -15.99 -8.43 -0.21
N GLU A 146 -16.66 -7.62 0.61
CA GLU A 146 -17.96 -7.02 0.26
C GLU A 146 -17.89 -6.19 -1.05
N SER A 147 -16.75 -5.56 -1.32
CA SER A 147 -16.46 -4.87 -2.57
C SER A 147 -14.95 -4.85 -2.83
N PHE A 148 -14.56 -4.55 -4.07
CA PHE A 148 -13.17 -4.27 -4.42
C PHE A 148 -12.76 -2.82 -4.18
N ASN A 149 -13.71 -1.93 -3.89
CA ASN A 149 -13.42 -0.52 -3.57
C ASN A 149 -12.46 -0.46 -2.37
N ALA A 150 -11.41 0.33 -2.49
CA ALA A 150 -10.38 0.44 -1.46
C ALA A 150 -10.38 1.84 -0.83
N LEU A 151 -9.26 2.28 -0.27
CA LEU A 151 -9.19 3.54 0.46
C LEU A 151 -9.33 4.76 -0.44
N ASN A 152 -9.04 4.66 -1.74
CA ASN A 152 -9.13 5.77 -2.68
C ASN A 152 -8.34 7.01 -2.22
N VAL A 153 -7.15 6.78 -1.64
CA VAL A 153 -6.21 7.83 -1.22
C VAL A 153 -5.61 8.51 -2.44
N VAL A 154 -5.37 7.74 -3.50
CA VAL A 154 -4.89 8.21 -4.80
C VAL A 154 -5.90 7.85 -5.90
N PRO A 155 -6.10 8.71 -6.92
CA PRO A 155 -7.15 8.53 -7.92
C PRO A 155 -6.72 7.59 -9.06
N PHE A 156 -5.92 6.57 -8.75
CA PHE A 156 -5.41 5.58 -9.68
C PHE A 156 -5.34 4.21 -9.00
N GLN A 157 -5.02 3.17 -9.78
CA GLN A 157 -4.73 1.84 -9.24
C GLN A 157 -3.24 1.68 -8.94
N LEU A 158 -2.90 0.96 -7.89
CA LEU A 158 -1.50 0.63 -7.56
C LEU A 158 -1.23 -0.86 -7.82
N ASN A 159 -0.20 -1.17 -8.60
CA ASN A 159 0.35 -2.53 -8.71
C ASN A 159 1.71 -2.60 -7.99
N PRO A 160 1.75 -3.02 -6.71
CA PRO A 160 3.00 -3.34 -6.05
C PRO A 160 3.61 -4.63 -6.63
N HIS A 161 4.86 -4.92 -6.30
CA HIS A 161 5.62 -6.07 -6.82
C HIS A 161 5.57 -6.16 -8.35
N TYR A 162 5.60 -5.02 -9.04
CA TYR A 162 5.65 -5.05 -10.49
C TYR A 162 6.97 -5.69 -10.95
N SER A 163 6.83 -6.67 -11.83
CA SER A 163 7.94 -7.35 -12.48
C SER A 163 7.57 -7.63 -13.92
N ASP A 164 8.50 -7.30 -14.83
CA ASP A 164 8.51 -7.67 -16.23
C ASP A 164 9.23 -9.00 -16.48
N TYR A 165 9.59 -9.72 -15.41
CA TYR A 165 10.16 -11.05 -15.51
C TYR A 165 9.13 -12.04 -16.07
N HIS A 166 9.52 -12.74 -17.12
CA HIS A 166 8.75 -13.81 -17.72
C HIS A 166 9.56 -15.11 -17.66
N PRO A 167 9.16 -16.09 -16.82
CA PRO A 167 9.89 -17.35 -16.70
C PRO A 167 9.95 -18.08 -18.06
N PRO A 168 11.13 -18.58 -18.48
CA PRO A 168 11.26 -19.30 -19.74
C PRO A 168 10.29 -20.49 -19.82
N GLY A 169 9.54 -20.57 -20.92
CA GLY A 169 8.58 -21.66 -21.17
C GLY A 169 7.23 -21.51 -20.46
N HIS A 170 6.99 -20.42 -19.73
CA HIS A 170 5.67 -20.13 -19.17
C HIS A 170 4.75 -19.52 -20.24
N ASN A 171 3.54 -20.05 -20.42
CA ASN A 171 2.60 -19.56 -21.44
C ASN A 171 1.47 -18.68 -20.87
N GLY A 172 1.41 -18.50 -19.55
CA GLY A 172 0.44 -17.62 -18.91
C GLY A 172 0.76 -16.15 -19.16
N GLU A 173 -0.23 -15.30 -18.92
CA GLU A 173 -0.13 -13.86 -19.18
C GLU A 173 0.95 -13.21 -18.31
N THR A 174 1.77 -12.37 -18.93
CA THR A 174 2.73 -11.50 -18.26
C THR A 174 2.00 -10.46 -17.40
N ARG A 175 2.73 -9.80 -16.50
CA ARG A 175 2.15 -8.69 -15.73
C ARG A 175 1.63 -7.58 -16.65
N ASP A 176 2.37 -7.24 -17.69
CA ASP A 176 1.96 -6.24 -18.69
C ASP A 176 0.61 -6.59 -19.32
N GLN A 177 0.44 -7.85 -19.73
CA GLN A 177 -0.80 -8.31 -20.37
C GLN A 177 -2.00 -8.20 -19.42
N ARG A 178 -1.84 -8.63 -18.15
CA ARG A 178 -2.91 -8.50 -17.14
C ARG A 178 -3.28 -7.05 -16.85
N LEU A 179 -2.28 -6.16 -16.76
CA LEU A 179 -2.54 -4.73 -16.56
C LEU A 179 -3.18 -4.08 -17.80
N ALA A 180 -2.81 -4.53 -19.00
CA ALA A 180 -3.46 -4.09 -20.24
C ALA A 180 -4.93 -4.51 -20.31
N GLU A 181 -5.29 -5.72 -19.85
CA GLU A 181 -6.71 -6.13 -19.74
C GLU A 181 -7.50 -5.18 -18.82
N PHE A 182 -6.90 -4.78 -17.69
CA PHE A 182 -7.53 -3.79 -16.82
C PHE A 182 -7.75 -2.45 -17.53
N THR A 183 -6.73 -1.93 -18.25
CA THR A 183 -6.83 -0.64 -18.92
C THR A 183 -7.72 -0.68 -20.16
N VAL A 184 -7.96 -1.85 -20.78
CA VAL A 184 -9.00 -2.01 -21.81
C VAL A 184 -10.39 -1.76 -21.22
N LEU A 185 -10.67 -2.30 -20.02
CA LEU A 185 -11.96 -2.12 -19.35
C LEU A 185 -12.07 -0.76 -18.63
N ASN A 186 -10.94 -0.13 -18.29
CA ASN A 186 -10.87 1.13 -17.54
C ASN A 186 -9.88 2.09 -18.23
N PRO A 187 -10.18 2.57 -19.45
CA PRO A 187 -9.22 3.27 -20.31
C PRO A 187 -8.76 4.62 -19.78
N THR A 188 -9.51 5.23 -18.85
CA THR A 188 -9.19 6.52 -18.24
C THR A 188 -8.58 6.38 -16.84
N THR A 189 -8.48 5.17 -16.30
CA THR A 189 -7.91 4.94 -14.95
C THR A 189 -6.45 4.50 -15.06
N PRO A 190 -5.49 5.32 -14.59
CA PRO A 190 -4.09 4.92 -14.59
C PRO A 190 -3.84 3.73 -13.66
N VAL A 191 -2.89 2.86 -14.03
CA VAL A 191 -2.27 1.90 -13.12
C VAL A 191 -0.81 2.29 -12.91
N VAL A 192 -0.44 2.63 -11.68
CA VAL A 192 0.94 2.90 -11.29
C VAL A 192 1.57 1.61 -10.78
N ALA A 193 2.51 1.07 -11.53
CA ALA A 193 3.16 -0.19 -11.25
C ALA A 193 4.59 0.05 -10.71
N ILE A 194 4.81 -0.31 -9.44
CA ILE A 194 6.06 -0.02 -8.71
C ILE A 194 6.81 -1.30 -8.36
N ARG A 195 8.13 -1.29 -8.54
CA ARG A 195 9.00 -2.45 -8.33
C ARG A 195 9.37 -2.63 -6.86
N GLU A 196 9.72 -3.85 -6.47
CA GLU A 196 10.27 -4.11 -5.13
C GLU A 196 11.52 -3.24 -4.86
N GLY A 197 11.60 -2.67 -3.67
CA GLY A 197 12.62 -1.69 -3.30
C GLY A 197 12.23 -0.23 -3.50
N THR A 198 11.04 0.05 -4.05
CA THR A 198 10.55 1.42 -4.26
C THR A 198 9.27 1.69 -3.47
N ALA A 199 8.93 2.97 -3.35
CA ALA A 199 7.69 3.42 -2.74
C ALA A 199 7.11 4.59 -3.50
N LEU A 200 5.79 4.80 -3.41
CA LEU A 200 5.22 6.13 -3.66
C LEU A 200 5.15 6.89 -2.34
N SER A 201 5.67 8.12 -2.34
CA SER A 201 5.54 9.04 -1.21
C SER A 201 4.57 10.15 -1.58
N LEU A 202 3.46 10.25 -0.85
CA LEU A 202 2.49 11.32 -0.95
C LEU A 202 2.60 12.20 0.30
N SER A 203 3.00 13.45 0.12
CA SER A 203 3.05 14.41 1.23
C SER A 203 2.81 15.82 0.70
N LYS A 204 2.00 16.62 1.40
CA LYS A 204 1.68 18.00 1.00
C LYS A 204 1.21 18.11 -0.47
N GLN A 205 0.41 17.14 -0.92
CA GLN A 205 -0.08 17.01 -2.30
C GLN A 205 1.01 16.83 -3.36
N GLN A 206 2.21 16.41 -2.96
CA GLN A 206 3.26 15.99 -3.88
C GLN A 206 3.37 14.48 -3.85
N LEU A 207 3.32 13.87 -5.04
CA LEU A 207 3.51 12.44 -5.22
C LEU A 207 4.84 12.19 -5.92
N THR A 208 5.67 11.33 -5.35
CA THR A 208 7.00 11.00 -5.90
C THR A 208 7.25 9.50 -5.83
N LEU A 209 7.86 8.92 -6.87
CA LEU A 209 8.43 7.57 -6.80
C LEU A 209 9.78 7.62 -6.10
N VAL A 210 9.91 7.09 -4.89
CA VAL A 210 11.16 7.04 -4.13
C VAL A 210 11.80 5.64 -4.20
N GLY A 211 13.13 5.59 -4.15
CA GLY A 211 13.94 4.37 -4.30
C GLY A 211 14.85 4.45 -5.53
N GLU A 212 15.61 3.38 -5.78
CA GLU A 212 16.64 3.37 -6.83
C GLU A 212 16.15 2.85 -8.18
N LYS A 213 14.97 2.20 -8.21
CA LYS A 213 14.40 1.62 -9.43
C LYS A 213 13.25 2.49 -9.96
N GLY A 214 13.06 2.41 -11.28
CA GLY A 214 11.89 2.97 -11.93
C GLY A 214 10.63 2.11 -11.77
N GLY A 215 9.56 2.54 -12.42
CA GLY A 215 8.28 1.84 -12.51
C GLY A 215 7.64 2.06 -13.87
N PHE A 216 6.34 1.79 -13.97
CA PHE A 216 5.56 2.08 -15.17
C PHE A 216 4.17 2.61 -14.84
N ILE A 217 3.64 3.44 -15.72
CA ILE A 217 2.23 3.83 -15.75
C ILE A 217 1.59 3.14 -16.96
N PHE A 218 0.46 2.49 -16.73
CA PHE A 218 -0.40 1.95 -17.77
C PHE A 218 -1.66 2.82 -17.86
N LEU A 219 -2.02 3.28 -19.06
CA LEU A 219 -3.22 4.08 -19.31
C LEU A 219 -3.75 3.83 -20.72
N GLY A 220 -4.97 3.30 -20.83
CA GLY A 220 -5.50 2.82 -22.11
C GLY A 220 -4.54 1.81 -22.77
N ASN A 221 -4.02 2.17 -23.95
CA ASN A 221 -3.05 1.35 -24.70
C ASN A 221 -1.59 1.78 -24.47
N GLU A 222 -1.33 2.76 -23.61
CA GLU A 222 0.00 3.30 -23.36
C GLU A 222 0.64 2.67 -22.12
N LYS A 223 1.94 2.39 -22.24
CA LYS A 223 2.83 2.02 -21.13
C LYS A 223 3.99 3.01 -21.10
N ARG A 224 4.05 3.84 -20.06
CA ARG A 224 5.07 4.87 -19.87
C ARG A 224 6.04 4.49 -18.74
N PRO A 225 7.37 4.55 -18.94
CA PRO A 225 8.31 4.35 -17.84
C PRO A 225 8.26 5.51 -16.85
N ILE A 226 8.50 5.20 -15.58
CA ILE A 226 8.71 6.15 -14.49
C ILE A 226 10.17 6.07 -14.07
N ALA A 227 10.87 7.20 -13.98
CA ALA A 227 12.22 7.28 -13.47
C ALA A 227 12.27 7.28 -11.93
N PRO A 228 13.35 6.81 -11.31
CA PRO A 228 13.58 7.00 -9.87
C PRO A 228 13.49 8.50 -9.50
N ASN A 229 12.81 8.82 -8.39
CA ASN A 229 12.56 10.17 -7.91
C ASN A 229 11.71 11.06 -8.84
N GLU A 230 11.02 10.46 -9.83
CA GLU A 230 10.10 11.20 -10.69
C GLU A 230 8.92 11.75 -9.86
N ASN A 231 8.60 13.02 -10.10
CA ASN A 231 7.40 13.66 -9.59
C ASN A 231 6.20 13.21 -10.43
N LEU A 232 5.19 12.66 -9.75
CA LEU A 232 3.97 12.11 -10.32
C LEU A 232 2.73 12.88 -9.87
N THR A 233 2.91 14.10 -9.39
CA THR A 233 1.84 14.91 -8.78
C THR A 233 0.69 15.16 -9.76
N GLU A 234 0.95 15.18 -11.07
CA GLU A 234 -0.08 15.30 -12.10
C GLU A 234 -1.13 14.17 -12.02
N LEU A 235 -0.75 12.99 -11.53
CA LEU A 235 -1.67 11.87 -11.34
C LEU A 235 -2.69 12.10 -10.22
N LEU A 236 -2.48 13.08 -9.33
CA LEU A 236 -3.44 13.41 -8.28
C LEU A 236 -4.62 14.25 -8.79
N ASN A 237 -4.44 14.91 -9.92
CA ASN A 237 -5.43 15.82 -10.52
C ASN A 237 -6.20 15.17 -11.66
N SER A 238 -6.06 13.87 -11.87
CA SER A 238 -6.70 13.11 -12.94
C SER A 238 -8.21 12.99 -12.70
N SER A 239 -8.92 14.11 -12.87
CA SER A 239 -10.22 14.11 -13.54
C SER A 239 -9.90 14.13 -15.03
N LEU A 240 -9.61 12.96 -15.61
CA LEU A 240 -9.68 12.78 -17.07
C LEU A 240 -11.13 12.45 -17.44
#